data_AF-A0A359FZT0-F1
#
_entry.id   AF-A0A359FZT0-F1
#
_cell.length_a   1.000
_cell.length_b   1.000
_cell.length_c   1.000
_cell.angle_alpha   90.00
_cell.angle_beta   90.00
_cell.angle_gamma   90.00
#
_symmetry.space_group_name_H-M   'P 1'
#
loop_
_entity.id
_entity.type
_entity.pdbx_description
1 polymer ?
#
loop_
_entity_poly.entity_id
_entity_poly.type
_entity_poly.pdbx_seq_one_letter_code
_entity_poly.pdbx_strand_id
1 'polypeptide(L)'
;CIPTIFVSYTGEALDYKTPLLKALAAVDKAAVDVCQFFDKNVTKVNSNLGWEQEYFLVDEALYMARPDLMLTQRTLMGHSSSKDQQLEDHYFSSIPERVIAYMEEFEREAYLLGIPVKTRHNEVAP
;
A
#
# COMPACT_ATOMS: atom_id res chain seq x y z
N CYS A 1 -11.68 -13.61 -8.03
CA CYS A 1 -12.38 -12.32 -8.16
C CYS A 1 -12.15 -11.76 -9.57
N ILE A 2 -13.16 -11.13 -10.21
CA ILE A 2 -13.01 -10.49 -11.53
C ILE A 2 -12.84 -8.97 -11.32
N PRO A 3 -11.74 -8.34 -11.75
CA PRO A 3 -11.53 -6.90 -11.58
C PRO A 3 -12.51 -6.07 -12.43
N THR A 4 -13.52 -5.46 -11.80
CA THR A 4 -14.56 -4.67 -12.48
C THR A 4 -14.40 -3.17 -12.25
N ILE A 5 -15.18 -2.38 -12.99
CA ILE A 5 -15.51 -0.99 -12.63
C ILE A 5 -16.91 -0.94 -12.00
N PHE A 6 -17.19 0.07 -11.17
CA PHE A 6 -18.50 0.30 -10.57
C PHE A 6 -19.11 1.62 -11.04
N VAL A 7 -20.29 1.53 -11.65
CA VAL A 7 -20.97 2.63 -12.32
C VAL A 7 -22.42 2.69 -11.86
N SER A 8 -22.93 3.89 -11.60
CA SER A 8 -24.34 4.12 -11.25
C SER A 8 -25.25 3.88 -12.46
N TYR A 9 -26.56 3.74 -12.23
CA TYR A 9 -27.55 3.73 -13.31
C TYR A 9 -27.56 5.03 -14.13
N THR A 10 -27.17 6.16 -13.52
CA THR A 10 -27.03 7.47 -14.20
C THR A 10 -25.74 7.61 -15.00
N GLY A 11 -24.84 6.61 -14.96
CA GLY A 11 -23.56 6.62 -15.68
C GLY A 11 -22.39 7.27 -14.93
N GLU A 12 -22.58 7.61 -13.65
CA GLU A 12 -21.52 8.17 -12.80
C GLU A 12 -20.60 7.07 -12.28
N ALA A 13 -19.29 7.36 -12.20
CA ALA A 13 -18.33 6.43 -11.62
C ALA A 13 -18.47 6.44 -10.08
N LEU A 14 -18.71 5.26 -9.51
CA LEU A 14 -18.81 5.03 -8.07
C LEU A 14 -17.59 4.27 -7.53
N ASP A 15 -16.52 4.16 -8.32
CA ASP A 15 -15.26 3.53 -7.98
C ASP A 15 -14.05 4.47 -8.13
N TYR A 16 -12.89 3.97 -7.73
CA TYR A 16 -11.60 4.63 -7.97
C TYR A 16 -10.92 4.17 -9.26
N LYS A 17 -11.29 3.00 -9.80
CA LYS A 17 -10.66 2.44 -11.01
C LYS A 17 -11.00 3.25 -12.26
N THR A 18 -12.26 3.67 -12.43
CA THR A 18 -12.67 4.43 -13.62
C THR A 18 -11.98 5.80 -13.69
N PRO A 19 -11.95 6.61 -12.61
CA PRO A 19 -11.19 7.85 -12.61
C PRO A 19 -9.70 7.65 -12.90
N LEU A 20 -9.07 6.62 -12.30
CA LEU A 20 -7.65 6.32 -12.52
C LEU A 20 -7.35 5.96 -13.99
N LEU A 21 -8.14 5.09 -14.61
CA LEU A 21 -7.95 4.71 -16.01
C LEU A 21 -8.10 5.91 -16.96
N LYS A 22 -9.05 6.81 -16.69
CA LYS A 22 -9.21 8.05 -17.44
C LYS A 22 -8.00 8.98 -17.27
N ALA A 23 -7.49 9.10 -16.04
CA ALA A 23 -6.30 9.90 -15.76
C ALA A 23 -5.06 9.36 -16.49
N LEU A 24 -4.84 8.03 -16.45
CA LEU A 24 -3.72 7.40 -17.16
C LEU A 24 -3.81 7.60 -18.67
N ALA A 25 -5.01 7.47 -19.27
CA ALA A 25 -5.20 7.72 -20.69
C ALA A 25 -4.94 9.19 -21.09
N ALA A 26 -5.33 10.13 -20.22
CA ALA A 26 -5.05 11.55 -20.43
C ALA A 26 -3.55 11.86 -20.36
N VAL A 27 -2.84 11.27 -19.40
CA VAL A 27 -1.39 11.39 -19.26
C VAL A 27 -0.65 10.77 -20.45
N ASP A 28 -1.05 9.57 -20.87
CA ASP A 28 -0.48 8.88 -22.05
C ASP A 28 -0.58 9.77 -23.30
N LYS A 29 -1.78 10.28 -23.61
CA LYS A 29 -1.99 11.16 -24.77
C LYS A 29 -1.10 12.40 -24.72
N ALA A 30 -1.10 13.12 -23.59
CA ALA A 30 -0.31 14.33 -23.45
C ALA A 30 1.21 14.05 -23.53
N ALA A 31 1.67 12.93 -22.95
CA ALA A 31 3.06 12.55 -22.99
C ALA A 31 3.50 12.13 -24.41
N VAL A 32 2.68 11.39 -25.15
CA VAL A 32 2.96 11.03 -26.55
C VAL A 32 3.10 12.28 -27.41
N ASP A 33 2.19 13.26 -27.29
CA ASP A 33 2.26 14.51 -28.05
C ASP A 33 3.60 15.25 -27.84
N VAL A 34 4.13 15.21 -26.61
CA VAL A 34 5.45 15.77 -26.29
C VAL A 34 6.60 14.90 -26.83
N CYS A 35 6.53 13.58 -26.67
CA CYS A 35 7.55 12.65 -27.17
C CYS A 35 7.73 12.75 -28.69
N GLN A 36 6.66 13.03 -29.42
CA GLN A 36 6.67 13.23 -30.87
C GLN A 36 7.55 14.40 -31.34
N PHE A 37 7.95 15.34 -30.46
CA PHE A 37 8.95 16.35 -30.82
C PHE A 37 10.38 15.79 -30.91
N PHE A 38 10.65 14.64 -30.28
CA PHE A 38 11.99 14.05 -30.17
C PHE A 38 12.13 12.75 -30.95
N ASP A 39 11.14 11.85 -30.86
CA ASP A 39 11.11 10.58 -31.58
C ASP A 39 9.69 10.30 -32.10
N LYS A 40 9.56 10.23 -33.43
CA LYS A 40 8.28 10.01 -34.12
C LYS A 40 7.74 8.59 -33.94
N ASN A 41 8.57 7.64 -33.52
CA ASN A 41 8.16 6.24 -33.34
C ASN A 41 7.42 6.00 -32.02
N VAL A 42 7.43 6.95 -31.09
CA VAL A 42 6.77 6.80 -29.78
C VAL A 42 5.27 6.88 -29.94
N THR A 43 4.59 5.75 -29.79
CA THR A 43 3.12 5.64 -29.94
C THR A 43 2.35 5.55 -28.63
N LYS A 44 3.05 5.30 -27.52
CA LYS A 44 2.45 5.12 -26.20
C LYS A 44 3.46 5.40 -25.09
N VAL A 45 3.00 5.99 -24.00
CA VAL A 45 3.74 6.19 -22.75
C VAL A 45 2.98 5.51 -21.61
N ASN A 46 3.65 4.59 -20.91
CA ASN A 46 3.07 3.90 -19.76
C ASN A 46 3.59 4.51 -18.45
N SER A 47 2.70 4.75 -17.49
CA SER A 47 3.06 5.14 -16.13
C SER A 47 3.31 3.89 -15.28
N ASN A 48 4.41 3.87 -14.52
CA ASN A 48 4.71 2.82 -13.55
C ASN A 48 4.53 3.36 -12.12
N LEU A 49 3.99 2.55 -11.22
CA LEU A 49 3.81 2.87 -9.79
C LEU A 49 4.53 1.81 -8.96
N GLY A 50 5.54 2.23 -8.20
CA GLY A 50 6.13 1.44 -7.11
C GLY A 50 5.65 2.03 -5.79
N TRP A 51 4.82 1.30 -5.06
CA TRP A 51 4.33 1.70 -3.74
C TRP A 51 5.07 0.95 -2.64
N GLU A 52 5.20 1.59 -1.48
CA GLU A 52 5.72 1.01 -0.26
C GLU A 52 4.57 1.02 0.76
N GLN A 53 4.43 -0.06 1.54
CA GLN A 53 3.32 -0.21 2.47
C GLN A 53 3.82 -0.52 3.87
N GLU A 54 3.52 0.39 4.78
CA GLU A 54 3.79 0.25 6.20
C GLU A 54 2.53 -0.24 6.94
N TYR A 55 2.74 -0.94 8.05
CA TYR A 55 1.68 -1.41 8.93
C TYR A 55 2.21 -1.69 10.34
N PHE A 56 1.29 -1.68 11.31
CA PHE A 56 1.56 -2.14 12.68
C PHE A 56 0.98 -3.53 12.88
N LEU A 57 1.64 -4.34 13.70
CA LEU A 57 1.11 -5.61 14.18
C LEU A 57 0.85 -5.52 15.68
N VAL A 58 -0.35 -5.91 16.09
CA VAL A 58 -0.75 -5.99 17.50
C VAL A 58 -1.23 -7.41 17.75
N ASP A 59 -0.79 -8.00 18.86
CA ASP A 59 -1.30 -9.31 19.27
C ASP A 59 -2.82 -9.26 19.43
N GLU A 60 -3.51 -10.26 18.90
CA GLU A 60 -4.98 -10.27 18.83
C GLU A 60 -5.62 -10.10 20.21
N ALA A 61 -5.08 -10.72 21.26
CA ALA A 61 -5.62 -10.59 22.61
C ALA A 61 -5.51 -9.14 23.13
N LEU A 62 -4.42 -8.44 22.79
CA LEU A 62 -4.22 -7.03 23.14
C LEU A 62 -5.10 -6.10 22.32
N TYR A 63 -5.31 -6.41 21.03
CA TYR A 63 -6.22 -5.68 20.15
C TYR A 63 -7.66 -5.77 20.68
N MET A 64 -8.13 -6.97 21.04
CA MET A 64 -9.48 -7.19 21.57
C MET A 64 -9.67 -6.56 22.96
N ALA A 65 -8.61 -6.46 23.75
CA ALA A 65 -8.64 -5.75 25.04
C ALA A 65 -8.70 -4.21 24.88
N ARG A 66 -8.59 -3.68 23.66
CA ARG A 66 -8.61 -2.24 23.34
C ARG A 66 -9.79 -1.89 22.42
N PRO A 67 -11.00 -1.67 22.98
CA PRO A 67 -12.18 -1.31 22.19
C PRO A 67 -11.99 -0.05 21.33
N ASP A 68 -11.18 0.90 21.79
CA ASP A 68 -10.86 2.11 21.04
C ASP A 68 -10.04 1.80 19.78
N LEU A 69 -9.04 0.93 19.88
CA LEU A 69 -8.26 0.46 18.74
C LEU A 69 -9.15 -0.34 17.77
N MET A 70 -10.00 -1.22 18.29
CA MET A 70 -10.88 -2.06 17.47
C MET A 70 -11.93 -1.27 16.70
N LEU A 71 -12.56 -0.28 17.34
CA LEU A 71 -13.65 0.48 16.73
C LEU A 71 -13.17 1.65 15.87
N THR A 72 -12.01 2.22 16.19
CA THR A 72 -11.52 3.45 15.53
C THR A 72 -10.25 3.25 14.71
N GLN A 73 -9.69 2.04 14.71
CA GLN A 73 -8.43 1.69 14.04
C GLN A 73 -7.24 2.56 14.46
N ARG A 74 -7.33 3.17 15.65
CA ARG A 74 -6.26 3.91 16.32
C ARG A 74 -6.52 3.95 17.82
N THR A 75 -5.49 4.17 18.62
CA THR A 75 -5.66 4.40 20.06
C THR A 75 -6.23 5.81 20.31
N LEU A 76 -7.32 5.93 21.06
CA LEU A 76 -7.92 7.22 21.43
C LEU A 76 -7.36 7.77 22.75
N MET A 77 -6.85 6.87 23.59
CA MET A 77 -6.32 7.18 24.91
C MET A 77 -5.11 6.30 25.21
N GLY A 78 -4.22 6.80 26.06
CA GLY A 78 -2.98 6.14 26.42
C GLY A 78 -1.91 7.18 26.73
N HIS A 79 -1.00 6.84 27.65
CA HIS A 79 0.21 7.64 27.82
C HIS A 79 1.15 7.35 26.65
N SER A 80 1.94 8.35 26.24
CA SER A 80 2.94 8.17 25.19
C SER A 80 3.91 7.04 25.56
N SER A 81 4.44 6.37 24.53
CA SER A 81 5.45 5.34 24.75
C SER A 81 6.64 5.93 25.51
N SER A 82 7.08 5.25 26.56
CA SER A 82 8.31 5.64 27.30
C SER A 82 9.57 5.63 26.42
N LYS A 83 9.50 4.92 25.29
CA LYS A 83 10.49 4.90 24.20
C LYS A 83 9.80 5.42 22.94
N ASP A 84 9.61 6.73 22.83
CA ASP A 84 9.14 7.40 21.61
C ASP A 84 10.07 7.07 20.40
N GLN A 85 9.89 7.73 19.25
CA GLN A 85 10.74 7.60 18.04
C GLN A 85 12.23 8.02 18.22
N GLN A 86 12.82 7.85 19.40
CA GLN A 86 14.23 8.15 19.69
C GLN A 86 15.17 6.99 19.33
N LEU A 87 14.63 5.92 18.76
CA LEU A 87 15.31 4.69 18.42
C LEU A 87 15.47 4.59 16.90
N GLU A 88 16.18 5.57 16.31
CA GLU A 88 16.68 5.48 14.92
C GLU A 88 17.49 4.19 14.68
N ASP A 89 17.99 3.55 15.75
CA ASP A 89 18.72 2.29 15.77
C ASP A 89 17.88 1.02 15.50
N HIS A 90 16.55 1.11 15.39
CA HIS A 90 15.70 -0.07 15.14
C HIS A 90 15.45 -0.36 13.65
N TYR A 91 15.84 0.55 12.75
CA TYR A 91 15.84 0.32 11.32
C TYR A 91 16.81 -0.85 11.02
N PHE A 92 16.25 -2.02 10.67
CA PHE A 92 16.95 -3.33 10.56
C PHE A 92 17.30 -4.09 11.86
N SER A 93 16.68 -3.75 13.00
CA SER A 93 16.78 -4.60 14.20
C SER A 93 16.15 -5.99 13.98
N SER A 94 16.55 -6.97 14.78
CA SER A 94 16.05 -8.34 14.67
C SER A 94 14.52 -8.40 14.76
N ILE A 95 13.88 -8.86 13.69
CA ILE A 95 12.43 -9.02 13.64
C ILE A 95 12.03 -10.20 14.56
N PRO A 96 11.03 -10.05 15.46
CA PRO A 96 10.55 -11.15 16.28
C PRO A 96 10.13 -12.36 15.43
N GLU A 97 10.43 -13.59 15.88
CA GLU A 97 10.16 -14.82 15.09
C GLU A 97 8.70 -14.95 14.65
N ARG A 98 7.74 -14.58 15.52
CA ARG A 98 6.30 -14.58 15.18
C ARG A 98 5.98 -13.64 14.02
N VAL A 99 6.64 -12.47 13.97
CA VAL A 99 6.44 -11.48 12.92
C VAL A 99 7.10 -11.94 11.61
N ILE A 100 8.30 -12.52 11.68
CA ILE A 100 8.96 -13.12 10.50
C ILE A 100 8.06 -14.19 9.88
N ALA A 101 7.55 -15.12 10.68
CA ALA A 101 6.68 -16.19 10.19
C ALA A 101 5.43 -15.65 9.48
N TYR A 102 4.81 -14.60 10.04
CA TYR A 102 3.71 -13.89 9.39
C TYR A 102 4.13 -13.26 8.05
N MET A 103 5.26 -12.54 8.01
CA MET A 103 5.75 -11.90 6.79
C MET A 103 6.09 -12.90 5.68
N GLU A 104 6.61 -14.08 6.04
CA GLU A 104 6.89 -15.16 5.10
C GLU A 104 5.62 -15.78 4.51
N GLU A 105 4.61 -16.01 5.34
CA GLU A 105 3.32 -16.49 4.88
C GLU A 105 2.63 -15.44 3.98
N PHE A 106 2.63 -14.17 4.39
CA PHE A 106 2.10 -13.07 3.58
C PHE A 106 2.79 -12.99 2.22
N GLU A 107 4.12 -13.06 2.18
CA GLU A 107 4.89 -13.02 0.94
C GLU A 107 4.55 -14.20 0.03
N ARG A 108 4.44 -15.41 0.60
CA ARG A 108 4.04 -16.61 -0.15
C ARG A 108 2.66 -16.43 -0.81
N GLU A 109 1.66 -15.98 -0.04
CA GLU A 109 0.31 -15.75 -0.56
C GLU A 109 0.27 -14.60 -1.58
N ALA A 110 1.05 -13.53 -1.36
CA ALA A 110 1.19 -12.42 -2.31
C ALA A 110 1.72 -12.90 -3.67
N TYR A 111 2.74 -13.78 -3.68
CA TYR A 111 3.23 -14.37 -4.93
C TYR A 111 2.19 -15.25 -5.62
N LEU A 112 1.40 -16.04 -4.87
CA LEU A 112 0.31 -16.83 -5.45
C LEU A 112 -0.77 -15.93 -6.11
N LEU A 113 -0.97 -14.73 -5.57
CA LEU A 113 -1.86 -13.70 -6.15
C LEU A 113 -1.20 -12.87 -7.27
N GLY A 114 0.08 -13.10 -7.57
CA GLY A 114 0.83 -12.39 -8.61
C GLY A 114 1.33 -11.00 -8.19
N ILE A 115 1.40 -10.70 -6.90
CA ILE A 115 1.92 -9.45 -6.35
C ILE A 115 3.44 -9.62 -6.13
N PRO A 116 4.30 -8.88 -6.85
CA PRO A 116 5.75 -9.06 -6.78
C PRO A 116 6.35 -8.28 -5.59
N VAL A 117 6.17 -8.79 -4.38
CA VAL A 117 6.82 -8.24 -3.18
C VAL A 117 8.33 -8.39 -3.32
N LYS A 118 9.10 -7.38 -2.89
CA LYS A 118 10.57 -7.36 -3.09
C LYS A 118 11.35 -7.18 -1.81
N THR A 119 10.93 -6.26 -0.95
CA THR A 119 11.65 -5.87 0.26
C THR A 119 10.72 -5.95 1.46
N ARG A 120 11.25 -6.42 2.58
CA ARG A 120 10.60 -6.41 3.89
C ARG A 120 11.62 -6.01 4.96
N HIS A 121 11.22 -5.17 5.90
CA HIS A 121 12.03 -4.76 7.04
C HIS A 121 11.12 -4.28 8.18
N ASN A 122 11.70 -4.15 9.38
CA ASN A 122 11.09 -3.38 10.45
C ASN A 122 11.28 -1.88 10.18
N GLU A 123 10.33 -1.09 10.65
CA GLU A 123 10.39 0.36 10.63
C GLU A 123 10.83 0.92 11.99
N VAL A 124 11.01 2.23 12.09
CA VAL A 124 11.51 2.90 13.30
C VAL A 124 10.52 2.84 14.47
N ALA A 125 9.23 2.69 14.19
CA ALA A 125 8.19 2.61 15.22
C ALA A 125 8.11 1.19 15.83
N PRO A 126 7.87 1.08 17.16
CA PRO A 126 7.83 -0.20 17.87
C PRO A 126 6.62 -1.08 17.52
#